data_AF-A0AAU3E2J4-F1
#
_entry.id   AF-A0AAU3E2J4-F1
#
_cell.length_a   1.000
_cell.length_b   1.000
_cell.length_c   1.000
_cell.angle_alpha   90.00
_cell.angle_beta   90.00
_cell.angle_gamma   90.00
#
_symmetry.space_group_name_H-M   'P 1'
#
loop_
_entity.id
_entity.type
_entity.pdbx_description
1 polymer ?
#
loop_
_entity_poly.entity_id
_entity_poly.type
_entity_poly.pdbx_seq_one_letter_code
_entity_poly.pdbx_strand_id
1 'polypeptide(L)' 'MVPIALLASLAAIIYAASYLALCAVSPWGRCRRCQGRRSHRTAIGTRRDCPRCDGTGIRVRTGRRLLDYIRTEYQAGNR' A
#
# COMPACT_ATOMS: atom_id res chain seq x y z
N MET A 1 -5.37 -33.43 23.65
CA MET A 1 -6.46 -32.50 23.25
C MET A 1 -6.02 -31.03 23.24
N VAL A 2 -5.37 -30.52 24.30
CA VAL A 2 -4.83 -29.13 24.35
C VAL A 2 -3.80 -28.75 23.26
N PRO A 3 -2.83 -29.60 22.86
CA PRO A 3 -1.78 -29.16 21.93
C PRO A 3 -2.30 -28.85 20.52
N ILE A 4 -3.36 -29.54 20.09
CA ILE A 4 -3.95 -29.37 18.77
C ILE A 4 -4.69 -28.03 18.69
N ALA A 5 -5.43 -27.66 19.74
CA ALA A 5 -6.11 -26.37 19.80
C ALA A 5 -5.12 -25.20 19.79
N LEU A 6 -4.00 -25.34 20.50
CA LEU A 6 -2.96 -24.30 20.58
C LEU A 6 -2.26 -24.11 19.22
N LEU A 7 -1.95 -25.19 18.52
CA LEU A 7 -1.41 -25.16 17.16
C LEU A 7 -2.39 -24.54 16.16
N ALA A 8 -3.68 -24.89 16.23
CA ALA A 8 -4.71 -24.32 15.36
C ALA A 8 -4.86 -22.80 15.58
N SER A 9 -4.83 -22.35 16.82
CA SER A 9 -4.89 -20.94 17.19
C SER A 9 -3.69 -20.16 16.63
N LEU A 10 -2.48 -20.69 16.81
CA LEU A 10 -1.25 -20.10 16.28
C LEU A 10 -1.27 -20.02 14.75
N ALA A 11 -1.71 -21.08 14.07
CA ALA A 11 -1.83 -21.10 12.62
C ALA A 11 -2.82 -20.03 12.12
N ALA A 12 -3.96 -19.86 12.80
CA ALA A 12 -4.93 -18.82 12.46
C ALA A 12 -4.36 -17.40 12.62
N ILE A 13 -3.62 -17.15 13.71
CA ILE A 13 -2.96 -15.86 13.95
C ILE A 13 -1.89 -15.59 12.89
N ILE A 14 -1.05 -16.57 12.57
CA ILE A 14 -0.01 -16.44 11.53
C ILE A 14 -0.65 -16.18 10.17
N TYR A 15 -1.75 -16.86 9.84
CA TYR A 15 -2.48 -16.63 8.60
C TYR A 15 -3.05 -15.21 8.53
N ALA A 16 -3.72 -14.74 9.59
CA ALA A 16 -4.24 -13.39 9.66
C ALA A 16 -3.11 -12.34 9.57
N ALA A 17 -2.02 -12.53 10.29
CA ALA A 17 -0.86 -11.65 10.27
C ALA A 17 -0.19 -11.61 8.90
N SER A 18 -0.02 -12.76 8.23
CA SER A 18 0.56 -12.84 6.89
C SER A 18 -0.34 -12.20 5.83
N TYR A 19 -1.67 -12.33 5.96
CA TYR A 19 -2.62 -11.64 5.09
C TYR A 19 -2.54 -10.12 5.25
N LEU A 20 -2.52 -9.62 6.50
CA LEU A 20 -2.32 -8.20 6.80
C LEU A 20 -0.96 -7.70 6.31
N ALA A 21 0.10 -8.49 6.48
CA ALA A 21 1.42 -8.19 5.98
C ALA A 21 1.45 -8.14 4.45
N LEU A 22 0.80 -9.06 3.73
CA LEU A 22 0.67 -9.01 2.28
C LEU A 22 -0.09 -7.76 1.82
N CYS A 23 -1.16 -7.38 2.53
CA CYS A 23 -1.86 -6.11 2.31
C CYS A 23 -0.96 -4.89 2.55
N ALA A 24 0.02 -4.98 3.45
CA ALA A 24 0.99 -3.92 3.77
C ALA A 24 2.21 -3.89 2.83
N VAL A 25 2.73 -5.04 2.40
CA VAL A 25 3.93 -5.24 1.56
C VAL A 25 3.66 -4.97 0.07
N SER A 26 2.40 -5.02 -0.35
CA SER A 26 1.95 -4.61 -1.69
C SER A 26 1.26 -3.23 -1.67
N PRO A 27 1.89 -2.12 -1.23
CA PRO A 27 1.23 -0.83 -1.18
C PRO A 27 1.25 -0.09 -2.51
N TRP A 28 1.92 -0.62 -3.54
CA TRP A 28 2.08 0.08 -4.82
C TRP A 28 1.43 -0.72 -5.95
N GLY A 29 0.27 -0.24 -6.40
CA GLY A 29 -0.27 -0.65 -7.70
C GLY A 29 0.35 0.21 -8.80
N ARG A 30 0.43 -0.29 -10.04
CA ARG A 30 0.72 0.59 -11.19
C ARG A 30 -0.43 1.60 -11.33
N CYS A 31 -0.12 2.87 -11.58
CA CYS A 31 -1.15 3.84 -11.87
C CYS A 31 -1.93 3.39 -13.13
N ARG A 32 -3.25 3.21 -13.02
CA ARG A 32 -4.10 2.72 -14.13
C ARG A 32 -4.10 3.68 -15.33
N ARG A 33 -3.85 4.97 -15.11
CA ARG A 33 -3.88 6.01 -16.14
C ARG A 33 -2.61 6.00 -16.99
N CYS A 34 -1.44 5.98 -16.34
CA CYS A 34 -0.15 6.00 -17.05
C CYS A 34 0.49 4.61 -17.20
N GLN A 35 -0.11 3.56 -16.63
CA GLN A 35 0.43 2.19 -16.61
C GLN A 35 1.88 2.09 -16.13
N GLY A 36 2.32 3.01 -15.27
CA GLY A 36 3.70 3.10 -14.80
C GLY A 36 4.64 4.01 -15.62
N ARG A 37 4.19 4.63 -16.72
CA ARG A 37 5.01 5.55 -17.54
C ARG A 37 5.37 6.89 -16.89
N ARG A 38 4.78 7.23 -15.73
CA ARG A 38 4.99 8.46 -14.95
C ARG A 38 4.52 9.76 -15.62
N SER A 39 4.61 9.84 -16.94
CA SER A 39 4.29 11.01 -17.74
C SER A 39 3.57 10.61 -19.03
N HIS A 40 2.84 11.57 -19.61
CA HIS A 40 2.23 11.46 -20.93
C HIS A 40 2.82 12.54 -21.83
N ARG A 41 2.99 12.23 -23.12
CA ARG A 41 3.33 13.24 -24.13
C ARG A 41 2.05 13.98 -24.52
N THR A 42 2.09 15.30 -24.45
CA THR A 42 1.06 16.19 -24.97
C THR A 42 1.22 16.34 -26.48
N ALA A 43 0.14 16.72 -27.19
CA ALA A 43 0.14 16.89 -28.65
C ALA A 43 1.20 17.89 -29.16
N ILE A 44 1.63 18.81 -28.29
CA ILE A 44 2.66 19.83 -28.55
C ILE A 44 4.08 19.31 -28.23
N GLY A 45 4.27 17.99 -28.10
CA GLY A 45 5.58 17.36 -27.86
C GLY A 45 6.13 17.47 -26.42
N THR A 46 5.48 18.25 -25.55
CA THR A 46 5.88 18.38 -24.15
C THR A 46 5.55 17.14 -23.33
N ARG A 47 6.35 16.83 -22.30
CA ARG A 47 6.06 15.76 -21.33
C ARG A 47 5.36 16.37 -20.13
N ARG A 48 4.13 15.94 -19.84
CA ARG A 48 3.43 16.29 -18.60
C ARG A 48 3.39 15.09 -17.67
N ASP A 49 3.67 15.32 -16.39
CA ASP A 49 3.49 14.30 -15.37
C ASP A 49 2.04 13.88 -15.27
N CYS A 50 1.82 12.61 -14.94
CA CYS A 50 0.47 12.10 -14.80
C CYS A 50 -0.20 12.75 -13.58
N PRO A 51 -1.29 13.52 -13.73
CA PRO A 51 -1.92 14.27 -12.63
C PRO A 51 -2.61 13.36 -11.61
N ARG A 52 -2.68 12.05 -11.88
CA ARG A 52 -3.29 11.06 -10.99
C ARG A 52 -2.30 10.41 -10.04
N CYS A 53 -1.01 10.47 -10.34
CA CYS A 53 0.05 9.91 -9.51
C CYS A 53 1.20 10.89 -9.29
N ASP A 54 1.04 12.16 -9.67
CA ASP A 54 2.04 13.22 -9.55
C ASP A 54 3.44 12.78 -9.98
N GLY A 55 3.54 12.19 -11.19
CA GLY A 55 4.83 11.77 -11.75
C GLY A 55 5.46 10.52 -11.12
N THR A 56 4.88 9.95 -10.06
CA THR A 56 5.46 8.76 -9.40
C THR A 56 5.25 7.47 -10.21
N GLY A 57 4.20 7.40 -11.03
CA GLY A 57 3.85 6.20 -11.83
C GLY A 57 3.22 5.07 -11.02
N ILE A 58 3.06 5.25 -9.71
CA ILE A 58 2.52 4.28 -8.77
C ILE A 58 1.26 4.83 -8.10
N ARG A 59 0.34 3.94 -7.74
CA ARG A 59 -0.86 4.24 -6.97
C ARG A 59 -0.67 3.66 -5.58
N VAL A 60 -0.79 4.51 -4.56
CA VAL A 60 -0.81 4.08 -3.16
C VAL A 60 -2.07 3.25 -2.90
N ARG A 61 -1.90 1.96 -2.59
CA ARG A 61 -2.93 1.04 -2.09
C ARG A 61 -3.15 1.29 -0.60
N THR A 62 -4.30 0.82 -0.10
CA THR A 62 -4.83 1.12 1.23
C THR A 62 -3.85 0.85 2.37
N GLY A 63 -3.00 -0.18 2.26
CA GLY A 63 -2.02 -0.53 3.30
C GLY A 63 -1.07 0.62 3.68
N ARG A 64 -0.56 1.37 2.69
CA ARG A 64 0.32 2.51 2.97
C ARG A 64 -0.43 3.75 3.46
N ARG A 65 -1.69 3.93 3.06
CA ARG A 65 -2.55 4.95 3.68
C ARG A 65 -2.78 4.66 5.16
N LEU A 66 -2.94 3.39 5.52
CA LEU A 66 -3.11 2.98 6.91
C LEU A 66 -1.83 3.24 7.72
N LEU A 67 -0.65 2.91 7.18
CA LEU A 67 0.61 3.23 7.85
C LEU A 67 0.85 4.73 8.01
N ASP A 68 0.55 5.51 6.97
CA ASP A 68 0.68 6.97 7.05
C ASP A 68 -0.30 7.54 8.09
N TYR A 69 -1.53 7.01 8.17
CA TYR A 69 -2.53 7.37 9.17
C TYR A 69 -2.08 7.04 10.60
N ILE A 70 -1.63 5.81 10.84
CA ILE A 70 -1.09 5.39 12.15
C ILE A 70 0.12 6.24 12.54
N ARG A 71 1.00 6.57 11.59
CA ARG A 71 2.13 7.47 11.85
C ARG A 71 1.68 8.88 12.22
N THR A 72 0.69 9.43 11.53
CA THR A 72 0.14 10.75 11.85
C THR A 72 -0.48 10.77 13.24
N GLU A 73 -1.22 9.73 13.63
CA GLU A 73 -1.82 9.62 14.97
C GLU A 73 -0.76 9.43 16.06
N TYR A 74 0.26 8.61 15.81
CA TYR A 74 1.38 8.44 16.72
C TYR A 74 2.14 9.76 16.95
N GLN A 75 2.38 10.54 15.88
CA GLN A 75 3.00 11.86 15.99
C GLN A 75 2.10 12.87 16.70
N ALA A 76 0.79 12.82 16.48
CA ALA A 76 -0.17 13.69 17.16
C ALA A 76 -0.26 13.39 18.66
N GLY A 77 -0.17 12.13 19.07
CA GLY A 77 -0.13 11.73 20.48
C GLY A 77 1.20 12.00 21.17
N ASN A 78 2.28 12.17 20.41
CA ASN A 78 3.62 12.46 20.92
C ASN A 78 3.98 13.96 20.90
N ARG A 79 2.99 14.85 20.76
CA ARG A 79 3.15 16.31 20.72
C ARG A 79 2.25 16.97 21.75
#